data_AF-A0A3E0E867-F1
#
_entry.id   AF-A0A3E0E867-F1
#
_cell.length_a   1.000
_cell.length_b   1.000
_cell.length_c   1.000
_cell.angle_alpha   90.00
_cell.angle_beta   90.00
_cell.angle_gamma   90.00
#
_symmetry.space_group_name_H-M   'P 1'
#
loop_
_entity.id
_entity.type
_entity.pdbx_description
1 polymer ?
#
loop_
_entity_poly.entity_id
_entity_poly.type
_entity_poly.pdbx_seq_one_letter_code
_entity_poly.pdbx_strand_id
1 'polypeptide(L)'
;MKKFLAFAFLAVIGCSEKEPEAVRLIDFGALEKVSADLLIEKAIPLESDSSALLGEYLKVMYDEEGFFVMNYERPTGIHHFSNEGKLLGEVAEIGEAQGK
;
A
#
# COMPACT_ATOMS: atom_id res chain seq x y z
N MET A 1 -12.78 -54.01 -20.34
CA MET A 1 -13.35 -52.88 -21.11
C MET A 1 -14.26 -51.94 -20.29
N LYS A 2 -14.75 -52.31 -19.10
CA LYS A 2 -15.61 -51.44 -18.25
C LYS A 2 -14.89 -50.28 -17.54
N LYS A 3 -13.57 -50.40 -17.30
CA LYS A 3 -12.79 -49.41 -16.53
C LYS A 3 -12.40 -48.16 -17.33
N PHE A 4 -12.29 -48.26 -18.66
CA PHE A 4 -11.98 -47.11 -19.52
C PHE A 4 -13.17 -46.15 -19.69
N LEU A 5 -14.39 -46.64 -19.55
CA LEU A 5 -15.60 -45.82 -19.64
C LEU A 5 -15.76 -44.87 -18.44
N ALA A 6 -15.28 -45.28 -17.26
CA ALA A 6 -15.32 -44.46 -16.04
C ALA A 6 -14.38 -43.25 -16.12
N PHE A 7 -13.21 -43.41 -16.75
CA PHE A 7 -12.25 -42.32 -16.96
C PHE A 7 -12.76 -41.28 -17.97
N ALA A 8 -13.48 -41.72 -19.01
CA ALA A 8 -14.11 -40.80 -19.96
C ALA A 8 -15.21 -39.97 -19.31
N PHE A 9 -15.99 -40.54 -18.38
CA PHE A 9 -17.06 -39.82 -17.69
C PHE A 9 -16.53 -38.77 -16.70
N LEU A 10 -15.42 -39.05 -16.02
CA LEU A 10 -14.74 -38.10 -15.13
C LEU A 10 -14.13 -36.90 -15.89
N ALA A 11 -13.72 -37.08 -17.14
CA ALA A 11 -13.16 -35.99 -17.96
C ALA A 11 -14.21 -34.96 -18.41
N VAL A 12 -15.50 -35.33 -18.50
CA VAL A 12 -16.57 -34.43 -18.96
C VAL A 12 -17.12 -33.53 -17.85
N ILE A 13 -17.01 -33.95 -16.58
CA ILE A 13 -17.50 -33.17 -15.41
C ILE A 13 -16.49 -32.06 -15.02
N GLY A 14 -15.26 -32.09 -15.54
CA GLY A 14 -14.20 -31.12 -15.23
C GLY A 14 -14.31 -29.77 -15.94
N CYS A 15 -15.21 -29.61 -16.93
CA CYS A 15 -15.52 -28.30 -17.52
C CYS A 15 -16.63 -27.62 -16.70
N SER A 16 -16.28 -27.22 -15.48
CA SER A 16 -17.07 -26.24 -14.76
C SER A 16 -16.87 -24.90 -15.47
N GLU A 17 -17.97 -24.30 -15.97
CA GLU A 17 -17.96 -22.98 -16.59
C GLU A 17 -17.21 -22.01 -15.67
N LYS A 18 -16.21 -21.32 -16.22
CA LYS A 18 -15.59 -20.18 -15.52
C LYS A 18 -16.72 -19.19 -15.24
N GLU A 19 -17.06 -18.98 -13.97
CA GLU A 19 -17.88 -17.83 -13.60
C GLU A 19 -17.27 -16.61 -14.27
N PRO A 20 -18.06 -15.82 -15.03
CA PRO A 20 -17.53 -14.59 -15.57
C PRO A 20 -17.11 -13.75 -14.36
N GLU A 21 -15.80 -13.53 -14.20
CA GLU A 21 -15.29 -12.53 -13.28
C GLU A 21 -16.05 -11.25 -13.59
N ALA A 22 -17.00 -10.90 -12.71
CA ALA A 22 -17.78 -9.70 -12.86
C ALA A 22 -16.80 -8.53 -12.76
N VAL A 23 -16.34 -8.07 -13.91
CA VAL A 23 -15.51 -6.87 -14.03
C VAL A 23 -16.35 -5.76 -13.43
N ARG A 24 -15.97 -5.31 -12.23
CA ARG A 24 -16.60 -4.17 -11.57
C ARG A 24 -16.24 -2.93 -12.38
N LEU A 25 -17.10 -2.57 -13.32
CA LEU A 25 -17.01 -1.32 -14.04
C LEU A 25 -17.38 -0.19 -13.08
N ILE A 26 -16.37 0.54 -12.61
CA ILE A 26 -16.57 1.75 -11.82
C ILE A 26 -16.85 2.88 -12.82
N ASP A 27 -18.09 3.35 -12.86
CA ASP A 27 -18.46 4.56 -13.60
C ASP A 27 -18.12 5.80 -12.75
N PHE A 28 -16.95 6.37 -13.01
CA PHE A 28 -16.51 7.60 -12.35
C PHE A 28 -17.41 8.82 -12.66
N GLY A 29 -18.25 8.75 -13.71
CA GLY A 29 -19.22 9.79 -14.03
C GLY A 29 -20.49 9.74 -13.17
N ALA A 30 -20.79 8.58 -12.58
CA ALA A 30 -21.92 8.37 -11.66
C ALA A 30 -21.56 8.67 -10.19
N LEU A 31 -20.28 8.92 -9.89
CA LEU A 31 -19.85 9.28 -8.55
C LEU A 31 -20.25 10.73 -8.24
N GLU A 32 -20.94 10.93 -7.12
CA GLU A 32 -21.23 12.26 -6.60
C GLU A 32 -19.90 12.96 -6.24
N LYS A 33 -19.62 14.09 -6.89
CA LYS A 33 -18.47 14.91 -6.54
C LYS A 33 -18.75 15.59 -5.21
N VAL A 34 -18.17 15.05 -4.14
CA VAL A 34 -18.15 15.71 -2.83
C VAL A 34 -17.15 16.87 -2.91
N SER A 35 -17.67 18.09 -3.07
CA SER A 35 -16.92 19.32 -2.82
C SER A 35 -16.76 19.47 -1.32
N ALA A 36 -15.72 18.89 -0.74
CA ALA A 36 -15.39 19.13 0.64
C ALA A 36 -14.70 20.50 0.76
N ASP A 37 -15.27 21.40 1.56
CA ASP A 37 -14.55 22.58 2.06
C ASP A 37 -13.48 22.09 3.04
N LEU A 38 -12.37 21.59 2.49
CA LEU A 38 -11.27 21.06 3.28
C LEU A 38 -10.55 22.20 3.97
N LEU A 39 -10.66 22.24 5.30
CA LEU A 39 -9.90 23.14 6.15
C LEU A 39 -8.71 22.38 6.72
N ILE A 40 -7.53 23.00 6.71
CA ILE A 40 -6.37 22.47 7.41
C ILE A 40 -6.57 22.74 8.90
N GLU A 41 -6.92 21.70 9.66
CA GLU A 41 -7.14 21.82 11.11
C GLU A 41 -5.83 21.89 11.91
N LYS A 42 -4.78 21.21 11.42
CA LYS A 42 -3.50 21.09 12.12
C LYS A 42 -2.36 20.90 11.12
N ALA A 43 -1.21 21.51 11.42
CA ALA A 43 0.06 21.23 10.78
C ALA A 43 1.04 20.72 11.85
N ILE A 44 1.75 19.63 11.55
CA ILE A 44 2.70 19.01 12.47
C ILE A 44 4.08 19.07 11.81
N PRO A 45 4.99 19.94 12.29
CA PRO A 45 6.33 20.01 11.76
C PRO A 45 7.11 18.75 12.15
N LEU A 46 7.78 18.12 11.19
CA LEU A 46 8.67 17.01 11.47
C LEU A 46 10.04 17.53 11.91
N GLU A 47 10.57 16.98 13.00
CA GLU A 47 11.93 17.25 13.46
C GLU A 47 12.93 16.93 12.35
N SER A 48 13.94 17.79 12.20
CA SER A 48 14.96 17.64 11.17
C SER A 48 16.33 17.71 11.82
N ASP A 49 17.10 16.65 11.68
CA ASP A 49 18.49 16.57 12.11
C ASP A 49 19.34 15.91 11.02
N SER A 50 20.63 15.69 11.30
CA SER A 50 21.55 15.06 10.35
C SER A 50 21.27 13.58 10.06
N SER A 51 20.40 12.93 10.86
CA SER A 51 20.06 11.51 10.70
C SER A 51 18.83 11.30 9.81
N ALA A 52 17.97 12.31 9.66
CA ALA A 52 16.76 12.25 8.82
C ALA A 52 16.76 13.36 7.75
N LEU A 53 17.67 13.25 6.77
CA LEU A 53 17.75 14.18 5.64
C LEU A 53 16.63 13.89 4.62
N LEU A 54 15.47 14.51 4.88
CA LEU A 54 14.28 14.43 4.04
C LEU A 54 14.29 15.52 2.96
N GLY A 55 13.95 15.13 1.73
CA GLY A 55 13.81 16.01 0.57
C GLY A 55 12.38 16.51 0.40
N GLU A 56 12.10 17.13 -0.74
CA GLU A 56 10.76 17.68 -1.06
C GLU A 56 9.73 16.58 -1.37
N TYR A 57 10.16 15.54 -2.09
CA TYR A 57 9.28 14.46 -2.53
C TYR A 57 9.32 13.31 -1.52
N LEU A 58 8.28 13.25 -0.68
CA LEU A 58 8.17 12.29 0.40
C LEU A 58 7.06 11.28 0.14
N LYS A 59 7.31 10.03 0.55
CA LYS A 59 6.25 9.05 0.78
C LYS A 59 5.99 9.00 2.28
N VAL A 60 4.72 9.17 2.65
CA VAL A 60 4.26 9.21 4.04
C VAL A 60 3.21 8.13 4.26
N MET A 61 3.39 7.33 5.30
CA MET A 61 2.35 6.53 5.92
C MET A 61 2.15 7.01 7.36
N TYR A 62 0.96 6.87 7.90
CA TYR A 62 0.69 7.23 9.29
C TYR A 62 -0.36 6.32 9.90
N ASP A 63 -0.25 6.11 11.20
CA ASP A 63 -1.18 5.35 12.03
C ASP A 63 -1.13 5.83 13.48
N GLU A 64 -1.63 5.03 14.42
CA GLU A 64 -1.61 5.36 15.85
C GLU A 64 -0.19 5.45 16.44
N GLU A 65 0.79 4.79 15.82
CA GLU A 65 2.19 4.76 16.26
C GLU A 65 2.98 5.99 15.78
N GLY A 66 2.51 6.68 14.74
CA GLY A 66 3.08 7.94 14.27
C GLY A 66 3.16 8.05 12.75
N PHE A 67 4.18 8.76 12.27
CA PHE A 67 4.44 8.96 10.85
C PHE A 67 5.67 8.18 10.40
N PHE A 68 5.55 7.47 9.28
CA PHE A 68 6.64 6.75 8.63
C PHE A 68 6.93 7.44 7.30
N VAL A 69 8.13 8.02 7.19
CA VAL A 69 8.48 8.94 6.11
C VAL A 69 9.76 8.48 5.43
N MET A 70 9.77 8.51 4.11
CA MET A 70 10.98 8.30 3.30
C MET A 70 11.01 9.18 2.07
N ASN A 71 12.21 9.42 1.56
CA ASN A 71 12.42 10.08 0.26
C ASN A 71 11.88 9.19 -0.86
N TYR A 72 11.03 9.75 -1.72
CA TYR A 72 10.41 9.01 -2.81
C TYR A 72 11.40 8.60 -3.90
N GLU A 73 12.26 9.53 -4.35
CA GLU A 73 13.15 9.30 -5.50
C GLU A 73 14.43 8.53 -5.14
N ARG A 74 14.91 8.68 -3.90
CA ARG A 74 16.15 8.06 -3.42
C ARG A 74 15.96 7.57 -1.98
N PRO A 75 15.15 6.52 -1.78
CA PRO A 75 14.90 6.00 -0.46
C PRO A 75 16.18 5.40 0.11
N THR A 76 16.66 5.94 1.23
CA THR A 76 17.81 5.42 1.99
C THR A 76 17.37 4.71 3.26
N GLY A 77 16.23 5.11 3.81
CA GLY A 77 15.64 4.52 5.00
C GLY A 77 14.23 5.04 5.22
N ILE A 78 13.51 4.36 6.12
CA ILE A 78 12.20 4.77 6.61
C ILE A 78 12.40 5.37 8.00
N HIS A 79 12.07 6.65 8.15
CA HIS A 79 12.18 7.37 9.41
C HIS A 79 10.82 7.39 10.11
N HIS A 80 10.81 7.09 11.41
CA HIS A 80 9.63 7.10 12.26
C HIS A 80 9.60 8.37 13.10
N PHE A 81 8.49 9.09 13.02
CA PHE A 81 8.19 10.29 13.79
C PHE A 81 6.99 10.05 14.69
N SER A 82 6.97 10.66 15.87
CA SER A 82 5.81 10.64 16.75
C SER A 82 4.64 11.43 16.15
N ASN A 83 3.45 11.29 16.75
CA ASN A 83 2.26 12.08 16.40
C ASN A 83 2.40 13.59 16.65
N GLU A 84 3.49 14.01 17.31
CA GLU A 84 3.87 15.41 17.53
C GLU A 84 5.00 15.87 16.59
N GLY A 85 5.48 14.98 15.72
CA GLY A 85 6.53 15.27 14.74
C GLY A 85 7.96 15.06 15.27
N LYS A 86 8.14 14.48 16.46
CA LYS A 86 9.48 14.19 17.01
C LYS A 86 10.11 13.00 16.28
N LEU A 87 11.38 13.07 15.92
CA LEU A 87 12.10 11.93 15.33
C LEU A 87 12.32 10.86 16.40
N LEU A 88 11.80 9.66 16.15
CA LEU A 88 11.95 8.48 17.01
C LEU A 88 13.11 7.59 16.56
N GLY A 89 13.42 7.61 15.27
CA GLY A 89 14.58 6.93 14.69
C GLY A 89 14.31 6.39 13.29
N GLU A 90 15.25 5.62 12.76
CA GLU A 90 15.08 4.86 11.52
C GLU A 90 14.57 3.46 11.85
N VAL A 91 13.51 3.01 11.17
CA VAL A 91 12.89 1.69 11.39
C VAL A 91 13.32 0.66 10.35
N ALA A 92 13.81 1.12 9.19
CA ALA A 92 14.34 0.25 8.16
C ALA A 92 15.35 1.01 7.31
N GLU A 93 16.51 0.40 7.08
CA GLU A 93 17.47 0.83 6.08
C GLU A 93 17.04 0.25 4.72
N ILE A 94 17.07 1.07 3.67
CA ILE A 94 16.75 0.65 2.31
C ILE A 94 18.06 0.50 1.53
N GLY A 95 18.40 -0.74 1.21
CA GLY A 95 19.61 -1.09 0.48
C GLY A 95 19.55 -2.54 0.00
N GLU A 96 20.66 -3.02 -0.58
CA GLU A 96 20.74 -4.40 -1.11
C GLU A 96 20.97 -5.47 -0.02
N ALA A 97 21.21 -5.05 1.22
CA ALA A 97 21.39 -5.96 2.34
C ALA A 97 20.05 -6.57 2.78
N GLN A 98 20.08 -7.82 3.28
CA GLN A 98 18.92 -8.41 3.94
C GLN A 98 18.58 -7.56 5.19
N GLY A 99 17.31 -7.16 5.31
CA GLY A 99 16.82 -6.44 6.48
C GLY A 99 17.16 -7.21 7.76
N LYS A 100 17.68 -6.49 8.76
CA LYS A 100 18.06 -7.07 10.06
C LYS A 100 16.87 -7.26 10.98
#